data_AF-A0A8X6HKV0-F1
#
_entry.id   AF-A0A8X6HKV0-F1
#
_cell.length_a   1.000
_cell.length_b   1.000
_cell.length_c   1.000
_cell.angle_alpha   90.00
_cell.angle_beta   90.00
_cell.angle_gamma   90.00
#
_symmetry.space_group_name_H-M   'P 1'
#
loop_
_entity.id
_entity.type
_entity.pdbx_description
1 polymer ?
#
loop_
_entity_poly.entity_id
_entity_poly.type
_entity_poly.pdbx_seq_one_letter_code
_entity_poly.pdbx_strand_id
1 'polypeptide(L)'
;MSPENYPRRRDGSEYYSKRKKPFIKDPLSGAERYARDKDGNQLYPNSEKPFARNKHNEEYYARDVQGNEWYPLQHGKSVIIQDTNGRFYLAKRSDGRERYPRDAKGNEYYLQKDGKPLLLRKEMENITWHETAKGIN
;
A
#
# COMPACT_ATOMS: atom_id res chain seq x y z
N MET A 1 -3.81 -30.67 1.47
CA MET A 1 -2.55 -29.97 1.14
C MET A 1 -2.12 -29.19 2.37
N SER A 2 -0.88 -29.36 2.83
CA SER A 2 -0.33 -28.52 3.91
C SER A 2 -0.17 -27.09 3.39
N PRO A 3 -0.52 -26.06 4.19
CA PRO A 3 -0.34 -24.69 3.75
C PRO A 3 1.14 -24.41 3.50
N GLU A 4 1.46 -23.80 2.34
CA GLU A 4 2.79 -23.26 2.14
C GLU A 4 3.05 -22.20 3.22
N ASN A 5 4.21 -22.25 3.86
CA ASN A 5 4.61 -21.31 4.90
C ASN A 5 5.92 -20.63 4.52
N TYR A 6 6.07 -19.37 4.95
CA TYR A 6 7.32 -18.68 4.76
C TYR A 6 8.38 -19.36 5.59
N PRO A 7 9.61 -19.48 5.08
CA PRO A 7 10.75 -19.73 5.93
C PRO A 7 10.80 -18.71 7.07
N ARG A 8 11.22 -19.17 8.26
CA ARG A 8 11.34 -18.34 9.45
C ARG A 8 12.79 -18.22 9.90
N ARG A 9 13.14 -17.05 10.41
CA ARG A 9 14.41 -16.80 11.10
C ARG A 9 14.31 -17.24 12.56
N ARG A 10 15.45 -17.30 13.25
CA ARG A 10 15.52 -17.67 14.68
C ARG A 10 14.72 -16.72 15.57
N ASP A 11 14.60 -15.45 15.18
CA ASP A 11 13.82 -14.43 15.89
C ASP A 11 12.29 -14.54 15.67
N GLY A 12 11.83 -15.53 14.90
CA GLY A 12 10.42 -15.75 14.59
C GLY A 12 9.92 -15.01 13.34
N SER A 13 10.68 -14.07 12.79
CA SER A 13 10.30 -13.35 11.57
C SER A 13 10.25 -14.27 10.35
N GLU A 14 9.27 -14.05 9.49
CA GLU A 14 9.13 -14.68 8.18
C GLU A 14 9.95 -13.91 7.13
N TYR A 15 10.38 -14.58 6.07
CA TYR A 15 11.07 -13.90 4.97
C TYR A 15 10.76 -14.47 3.60
N TYR A 16 10.90 -13.61 2.60
CA TYR A 16 10.80 -13.96 1.19
C TYR A 16 12.00 -14.81 0.76
N SER A 17 11.74 -16.04 0.33
CA SER A 17 12.79 -16.87 -0.26
C SER A 17 13.17 -16.32 -1.63
N LYS A 18 14.46 -16.11 -1.88
CA LYS A 18 14.99 -15.64 -3.17
C LYS A 18 14.62 -16.53 -4.36
N ARG A 19 14.23 -17.79 -4.13
CA ARG A 19 13.96 -18.80 -5.17
C ARG A 19 12.48 -19.07 -5.43
N LYS A 20 11.57 -18.42 -4.71
CA LYS A 20 10.12 -18.66 -4.82
C LYS A 20 9.35 -17.38 -5.15
N LYS A 21 8.10 -17.53 -5.57
CA LYS A 21 7.17 -16.41 -5.66
C LYS A 21 7.13 -15.68 -4.31
N PRO A 22 7.10 -14.34 -4.31
CA PRO A 22 7.14 -13.59 -3.07
C PRO A 22 5.93 -13.93 -2.21
N PHE A 23 4.74 -14.12 -2.77
CA PHE A 23 3.56 -14.35 -1.96
C PHE A 23 3.23 -15.82 -1.74
N ILE A 24 2.78 -16.13 -0.53
CA ILE A 24 2.16 -17.40 -0.20
C ILE A 24 0.65 -17.27 -0.38
N LYS A 25 0.05 -18.24 -1.05
CA LYS A 25 -1.41 -18.33 -1.18
C LYS A 25 -1.98 -19.17 -0.05
N ASP A 26 -2.95 -18.59 0.63
CA ASP A 26 -3.79 -19.31 1.57
C ASP A 26 -4.63 -20.35 0.79
N PRO A 27 -4.53 -21.65 1.13
CA PRO A 27 -5.17 -22.70 0.35
C PRO A 27 -6.69 -22.74 0.50
N LEU A 28 -7.27 -22.08 1.51
CA LEU A 28 -8.71 -22.05 1.76
C LEU A 28 -9.38 -20.90 1.01
N SER A 29 -8.78 -19.71 1.10
CA SER A 29 -9.32 -18.48 0.51
C SER A 29 -8.75 -18.15 -0.87
N GLY A 30 -7.59 -18.71 -1.23
CA GLY A 30 -6.83 -18.33 -2.41
C GLY A 30 -6.13 -16.98 -2.31
N ALA A 31 -6.29 -16.25 -1.20
CA ALA A 31 -5.67 -14.95 -0.98
C ALA A 31 -4.16 -15.10 -0.75
N GLU A 32 -3.39 -14.20 -1.36
CA GLU A 32 -1.98 -14.05 -1.10
C GLU A 32 -1.76 -13.36 0.25
N ARG A 33 -0.70 -13.71 0.97
CA ARG A 33 -0.30 -13.08 2.22
C ARG A 33 1.13 -12.57 2.17
N TYR A 34 1.39 -11.44 2.83
CA TYR A 34 2.74 -10.95 3.10
C TYR A 34 3.47 -11.82 4.14
N ALA A 35 4.81 -11.81 4.09
CA ALA A 35 5.63 -12.27 5.20
C ALA A 35 5.46 -11.30 6.37
N ARG A 36 5.67 -11.75 7.61
CA ARG A 36 5.63 -10.91 8.81
C ARG A 36 6.95 -10.83 9.55
N ASP A 37 7.25 -9.68 10.14
CA ASP A 37 8.35 -9.55 11.10
C ASP A 37 8.02 -10.24 12.45
N LYS A 38 8.95 -10.16 13.40
CA LYS A 38 8.81 -10.74 14.74
C LYS A 38 7.68 -10.11 15.57
N ASP A 39 7.29 -8.88 15.23
CA ASP A 39 6.26 -8.10 15.93
C ASP A 39 4.88 -8.28 15.25
N GLY A 40 4.82 -9.05 14.16
CA GLY A 40 3.60 -9.36 13.42
C GLY A 40 3.28 -8.39 12.29
N ASN A 41 4.14 -7.39 12.03
CA ASN A 41 3.94 -6.46 10.93
C ASN A 41 4.23 -7.15 9.60
N GLN A 42 3.39 -6.90 8.60
CA GLN A 42 3.61 -7.43 7.27
C GLN A 42 4.86 -6.79 6.64
N LEU A 43 5.46 -7.42 5.65
CA LEU A 43 6.68 -6.96 5.00
C LEU A 43 6.45 -6.90 3.51
N TYR A 44 6.94 -5.87 2.83
CA TYR A 44 6.94 -5.86 1.37
C TYR A 44 8.07 -6.74 0.82
N PRO A 45 7.83 -7.50 -0.26
CA PRO A 45 8.92 -8.13 -0.98
C PRO A 45 9.74 -7.06 -1.73
N ASN A 46 11.03 -7.30 -1.89
CA ASN A 46 11.86 -6.50 -2.78
C ASN A 46 11.58 -6.92 -4.23
N SER A 47 10.54 -6.34 -4.84
CA SER A 47 9.99 -6.69 -6.15
C SER A 47 9.37 -5.46 -6.81
N GLU A 48 9.37 -5.41 -8.15
CA GLU A 48 8.67 -4.37 -8.92
C GLU A 48 7.15 -4.40 -8.71
N LYS A 49 6.60 -5.58 -8.41
CA LYS A 49 5.18 -5.76 -8.05
C LYS A 49 5.12 -6.17 -6.58
N PRO A 50 5.08 -5.20 -5.65
CA PRO A 50 5.16 -5.48 -4.22
C PRO A 50 3.82 -5.87 -3.61
N PHE A 51 2.71 -5.87 -4.38
CA PHE A 51 1.38 -6.05 -3.83
C PHE A 51 0.91 -7.50 -3.83
N ALA A 52 0.50 -7.99 -2.66
CA ALA A 52 -0.28 -9.21 -2.53
C ALA A 52 -1.71 -9.00 -3.02
N ARG A 53 -2.37 -10.07 -3.41
CA ARG A 53 -3.76 -10.07 -3.89
C ARG A 53 -4.73 -10.83 -2.99
N ASN A 54 -5.93 -10.29 -2.83
CA ASN A 54 -6.99 -10.98 -2.10
C ASN A 54 -7.63 -12.10 -2.96
N LYS A 55 -8.67 -12.76 -2.43
CA LYS A 55 -9.40 -13.84 -3.13
C LYS A 55 -10.10 -13.41 -4.43
N HIS A 56 -10.34 -12.11 -4.59
CA HIS A 56 -10.92 -11.49 -5.80
C HIS A 56 -9.84 -10.99 -6.77
N ASN A 57 -8.57 -11.32 -6.51
CA ASN A 57 -7.42 -10.89 -7.29
C ASN A 57 -7.18 -9.38 -7.25
N GLU A 58 -7.70 -8.70 -6.22
CA GLU A 58 -7.49 -7.27 -5.99
C GLU A 58 -6.23 -7.07 -5.13
N GLU A 59 -5.38 -6.13 -5.54
CA GLU A 59 -4.15 -5.79 -4.83
C GLU A 59 -4.45 -5.04 -3.53
N TYR A 60 -3.68 -5.28 -2.47
CA TYR A 60 -3.87 -4.61 -1.17
C TYR A 60 -2.54 -4.27 -0.48
N TYR A 61 -2.54 -3.26 0.38
CA TYR A 61 -1.34 -2.82 1.11
C TYR A 61 -0.99 -3.73 2.29
N ALA A 62 0.30 -3.78 2.64
CA ALA A 62 0.78 -4.43 3.85
C ALA A 62 0.30 -3.65 5.09
N ARG A 63 0.07 -4.37 6.19
CA ARG A 63 -0.48 -3.87 7.46
C ARG A 63 0.38 -4.21 8.66
N ASP A 64 0.36 -3.35 9.67
CA ASP A 64 1.03 -3.60 10.95
C ASP A 64 0.13 -4.47 11.80
N VAL A 65 0.66 -4.88 12.95
CA VAL A 65 -0.09 -5.59 13.98
C VAL A 65 -1.33 -4.83 14.46
N GLN A 66 -1.37 -3.50 14.30
CA GLN A 66 -2.52 -2.66 14.67
C GLN A 66 -3.53 -2.51 13.53
N GLY A 67 -3.23 -3.01 12.32
CA GLY A 67 -4.06 -2.91 11.14
C GLY A 67 -3.90 -1.63 10.32
N ASN A 68 -2.90 -0.79 10.61
CA ASN A 68 -2.58 0.36 9.75
C ASN A 68 -1.86 -0.13 8.50
N GLU A 69 -2.31 0.35 7.34
CA GLU A 69 -1.67 0.15 6.06
C GLU A 69 -0.53 1.17 5.84
N TRP A 70 0.45 0.79 5.03
CA TRP A 70 1.48 1.71 4.52
C TRP A 70 1.84 1.40 3.08
N TYR A 71 2.42 2.40 2.43
CA TYR A 71 2.93 2.27 1.06
C TYR A 71 4.26 1.53 1.03
N PRO A 72 4.50 0.67 0.02
CA PRO A 72 5.87 0.31 -0.33
C PRO A 72 6.59 1.58 -0.81
N LEU A 73 7.90 1.62 -0.58
CA LEU A 73 8.76 2.70 -1.09
C LEU A 73 9.64 2.16 -2.21
N GLN A 74 9.63 2.84 -3.34
CA GLN A 74 10.53 2.59 -4.46
C GLN A 74 11.24 3.90 -4.81
N HIS A 75 12.57 3.89 -4.76
CA HIS A 75 13.40 5.10 -4.92
C HIS A 75 12.95 6.25 -3.99
N GLY A 76 12.56 5.93 -2.76
CA GLY A 76 12.08 6.89 -1.76
C GLY A 76 10.63 7.37 -1.95
N LYS A 77 9.96 6.99 -3.04
CA LYS A 77 8.58 7.39 -3.34
C LYS A 77 7.58 6.29 -3.00
N SER A 78 6.40 6.67 -2.51
CA SER A 78 5.29 5.74 -2.32
C SER A 78 4.83 5.12 -3.64
N VAL A 79 4.73 3.79 -3.67
CA VAL A 79 4.13 3.04 -4.77
C VAL A 79 2.64 2.82 -4.44
N ILE A 80 1.77 3.09 -5.42
CA ILE A 80 0.33 3.18 -5.20
C ILE A 80 -0.36 2.13 -6.06
N ILE A 81 -1.35 1.45 -5.47
CA ILE A 81 -2.22 0.52 -6.18
C ILE A 81 -3.18 1.34 -7.06
N GLN A 82 -3.22 0.98 -8.34
CA GLN A 82 -4.15 1.52 -9.32
C GLN A 82 -4.85 0.36 -10.02
N ASP A 83 -6.19 0.38 -10.06
CA ASP A 83 -6.92 -0.63 -10.83
C ASP A 83 -6.93 -0.31 -12.33
N THR A 84 -7.47 -1.24 -13.12
CA THR A 84 -7.58 -1.13 -14.58
C THR A 84 -8.47 0.02 -15.05
N ASN A 85 -9.33 0.55 -14.19
CA ASN A 85 -10.17 1.73 -14.47
C ASN A 85 -9.46 3.05 -14.12
N GLY A 86 -8.21 2.94 -13.64
CA GLY A 86 -7.39 4.07 -13.23
C GLY A 86 -7.83 4.68 -11.90
N ARG A 87 -8.53 3.92 -11.04
CA ARG A 87 -8.83 4.33 -9.66
C ARG A 87 -7.63 4.01 -8.77
N PHE A 88 -7.27 4.96 -7.92
CA PHE A 88 -6.21 4.80 -6.93
C PHE A 88 -6.76 4.33 -5.59
N TYR A 89 -6.02 3.48 -4.91
CA TYR A 89 -6.33 3.04 -3.55
C TYR A 89 -5.36 3.71 -2.58
N LEU A 90 -5.88 4.38 -1.56
CA LEU A 90 -5.06 4.95 -0.49
C LEU A 90 -4.87 3.94 0.65
N ALA A 91 -3.68 3.96 1.25
CA ALA A 91 -3.44 3.22 2.47
C ALA A 91 -4.29 3.83 3.59
N LYS A 92 -4.87 3.01 4.45
CA LYS A 92 -5.72 3.44 5.55
C LYS A 92 -5.08 3.14 6.90
N ARG A 93 -5.36 3.98 7.88
CA ARG A 93 -5.11 3.71 9.28
C ARG A 93 -6.12 2.68 9.79
N SER A 94 -5.84 2.11 10.95
CA SER A 94 -6.73 1.17 11.65
C SER A 94 -8.11 1.78 11.96
N ASP A 95 -8.21 3.10 12.12
CA ASP A 95 -9.46 3.83 12.31
C ASP A 95 -10.20 4.14 10.99
N GLY A 96 -9.69 3.66 9.86
CA GLY A 96 -10.26 3.85 8.53
C GLY A 96 -9.89 5.15 7.83
N ARG A 97 -9.18 6.08 8.49
CA ARG A 97 -8.73 7.33 7.86
C ARG A 97 -7.66 7.06 6.83
N GLU A 98 -7.71 7.78 5.72
CA GLU A 98 -6.73 7.66 4.64
C GLU A 98 -5.38 8.27 5.04
N ARG A 99 -4.30 7.69 4.49
CA ARG A 99 -2.95 8.23 4.50
C ARG A 99 -2.63 8.70 3.09
N TYR A 100 -1.83 9.76 2.99
CA TYR A 100 -1.41 10.27 1.68
C TYR A 100 -0.03 9.71 1.30
N PRO A 101 0.19 9.45 -0.01
CA PRO A 101 1.48 9.00 -0.50
C PRO A 101 2.54 10.10 -0.36
N ARG A 102 3.81 9.69 -0.32
CA ARG A 102 4.95 10.58 -0.14
C ARG A 102 5.93 10.54 -1.30
N ASP A 103 6.48 11.69 -1.64
CA ASP A 103 7.54 11.82 -2.64
C ASP A 103 8.91 11.38 -2.07
N ALA A 104 9.95 11.39 -2.90
CA ALA A 104 11.30 11.02 -2.48
C ALA A 104 11.92 11.94 -1.42
N LYS A 105 11.35 13.13 -1.21
CA LYS A 105 11.76 14.08 -0.16
C LYS A 105 10.94 13.87 1.13
N GLY A 106 9.99 12.94 1.12
CA GLY A 106 9.11 12.65 2.25
C GLY A 106 7.88 13.55 2.34
N ASN A 107 7.64 14.43 1.35
CA ASN A 107 6.46 15.30 1.34
C ASN A 107 5.23 14.50 0.95
N GLU A 108 4.14 14.68 1.70
CA GLU A 108 2.84 14.14 1.32
C GLU A 108 2.31 14.89 0.10
N TYR A 109 1.70 14.14 -0.83
CA TYR A 109 1.13 14.72 -2.05
C TYR A 109 -0.23 14.11 -2.39
N TYR A 110 -1.05 14.92 -3.06
CA TYR A 110 -2.30 14.47 -3.66
C TYR A 110 -2.03 13.86 -5.02
N LEU A 111 -2.71 12.75 -5.32
CA LEU A 111 -2.60 12.12 -6.62
C LEU A 111 -3.15 13.05 -7.70
N GLN A 112 -2.58 13.01 -8.91
CA GLN A 112 -3.11 13.73 -10.05
C GLN A 112 -3.48 12.73 -11.14
N LYS A 113 -4.60 12.96 -11.83
CA LYS A 113 -4.99 12.23 -13.04
C LYS A 113 -5.19 13.24 -14.16
N ASP A 114 -4.48 13.06 -15.27
CA ASP A 114 -4.54 13.94 -16.45
C ASP A 114 -4.24 15.43 -16.13
N GLY A 115 -3.23 15.67 -15.30
CA GLY A 115 -2.83 17.03 -14.87
C GLY A 115 -3.79 17.70 -13.89
N LYS A 116 -4.88 17.02 -13.47
CA LYS A 116 -5.82 17.52 -12.47
C LYS A 116 -5.51 16.92 -11.10
N PRO A 117 -5.38 17.74 -10.03
CA PRO A 117 -5.25 17.23 -8.68
C PRO A 117 -6.52 16.48 -8.27
N LEU A 118 -6.32 15.27 -7.77
CA LEU A 118 -7.34 14.39 -7.23
C LEU A 118 -7.35 14.61 -5.71
N LEU A 119 -8.24 15.49 -5.26
CA LEU A 119 -8.58 15.65 -3.85
C LEU A 119 -9.37 14.39 -3.44
N LEU A 120 -8.76 13.54 -2.59
CA LEU A 120 -9.27 12.18 -2.34
C LEU A 120 -10.42 12.07 -1.34
N ARG A 121 -10.86 13.16 -0.68
CA ARG A 121 -12.25 13.32 -0.22
C ARG A 121 -12.55 14.74 0.23
N LYS A 122 -13.75 15.24 -0.11
CA LYS A 122 -14.48 16.17 0.76
C LYS A 122 -15.97 15.92 0.63
N GLU A 123 -16.60 15.40 1.67
CA GLU A 123 -18.06 15.47 1.80
C GLU A 123 -18.38 16.35 3.00
N MET A 124 -18.96 17.51 2.65
CA MET A 124 -19.80 18.46 3.40
C MET A 124 -19.43 18.64 4.89
N GLU A 125 -18.92 19.77 5.35
CA GLU A 125 -19.29 21.16 5.04
C GLU A 125 -18.05 22.08 5.13
N ASN A 126 -17.97 23.06 4.22
CA ASN A 126 -16.95 24.14 4.15
C ASN A 126 -15.52 23.72 3.74
N ILE A 127 -15.21 23.90 2.44
CA ILE A 127 -13.84 24.00 1.91
C ILE A 127 -13.74 25.50 1.75
N THR A 128 -12.85 26.12 2.51
CA THR A 128 -12.28 27.38 2.10
C THR A 128 -11.25 27.08 1.03
N TRP A 129 -11.48 27.59 -0.17
CA TRP A 129 -10.47 27.68 -1.21
C TRP A 129 -9.37 28.61 -0.73
N HIS A 130 -8.12 28.13 -0.70
CA HIS A 130 -6.99 29.05 -0.82
C HIS A 130 -6.63 29.11 -2.30
N GLU A 131 -7.27 30.03 -3.01
CA GLU A 131 -6.64 30.61 -4.19
C GLU A 131 -5.41 31.38 -3.71
N THR A 132 -4.22 30.97 -4.13
CA THR A 132 -3.09 31.91 -4.15
C THR A 132 -2.53 32.02 -5.54
N ALA A 133 -2.98 33.13 -6.14
CA ALA A 133 -2.25 34.05 -6.99
C ALA A 133 -2.01 33.66 -8.45
N LYS A 134 -2.75 34.40 -9.30
CA LYS A 134 -2.37 34.89 -10.62
C LYS A 134 -0.85 34.97 -10.81
N GLY A 135 -0.32 34.18 -11.72
CA GLY A 135 0.89 34.53 -12.45
C GLY A 135 0.50 35.48 -13.58
N ILE A 136 0.64 36.78 -13.35
CA ILE A 136 0.81 37.77 -14.42
C ILE A 136 2.26 37.64 -14.90
N ASN A 137 2.44 37.25 -16.15
CA ASN A 137 3.27 37.95 -17.15
C ASN A 137 3.09 37.28 -18.50
#